data_AF-A0A4U0QBD6-F1
#
_entry.id   AF-A0A4U0QBD6-F1
#
_cell.length_a   1.000
_cell.length_b   1.000
_cell.length_c   1.000
_cell.angle_alpha   90.00
_cell.angle_beta   90.00
_cell.angle_gamma   90.00
#
_symmetry.space_group_name_H-M   'P 1'
#
loop_
_entity.id
_entity.type
_entity.pdbx_description
1 polymer ?
#
loop_
_entity_poly.entity_id
_entity_poly.type
_entity_poly.pdbx_seq_one_letter_code
_entity_poly.pdbx_strand_id
1 'polypeptide(L)'
;MPNVALLAIESPWWLPRHSTGVASSIPFFEGVARYHNEKQITVNLYPASFFDAASLDGALLHLFQTHENYQLLWIGAHGVSERVTEAQVNKVASLVRQYGKRVKGVILSACEGASIGQIEQAMACDEERLEHDFYGPNWVIAYRHCVNWFSSALFETALLQGAASAYAAGGVNSKPRILDMLAAAAAGFSLDGPFGTNDAGEPVPLGDTLRLWVRPQRAQQPMDATEELLDAIRTLQGQQAANW
;
A
#
# COMPACT_ATOMS: atom_id res chain seq x y z
N MET A 1 22.93 2.98 7.19
CA MET A 1 21.49 3.14 7.43
C MET A 1 20.76 2.34 6.36
N PRO A 2 19.64 1.68 6.70
CA PRO A 2 18.84 0.98 5.71
C PRO A 2 18.34 1.94 4.62
N ASN A 3 18.21 1.44 3.39
CA ASN A 3 17.56 2.14 2.29
C ASN A 3 16.24 1.44 1.90
N VAL A 4 15.35 2.20 1.28
CA VAL A 4 13.98 1.79 0.93
C VAL A 4 13.75 1.99 -0.56
N ALA A 5 13.26 0.96 -1.24
CA ALA A 5 12.72 1.07 -2.58
C ALA A 5 11.20 1.25 -2.52
N LEU A 6 10.70 2.35 -3.07
CA LEU A 6 9.27 2.53 -3.37
C LEU A 6 9.01 1.94 -4.75
N LEU A 7 8.38 0.78 -4.80
CA LEU A 7 7.99 0.11 -6.04
C LEU A 7 6.57 0.57 -6.36
N ALA A 8 6.40 1.43 -7.37
CA ALA A 8 5.11 1.99 -7.72
C ALA A 8 4.70 1.49 -9.11
N ILE A 9 3.67 0.65 -9.17
CA ILE A 9 3.18 0.08 -10.42
C ILE A 9 1.74 0.55 -10.68
N GLU A 10 1.51 1.17 -11.84
CA GLU A 10 0.24 1.81 -12.18
C GLU A 10 -0.28 1.33 -13.55
N SER A 11 -1.56 0.99 -13.62
CA SER A 11 -2.26 0.92 -14.90
C SER A 11 -2.66 2.33 -15.33
N PRO A 12 -2.38 2.76 -16.57
CA PRO A 12 -2.72 4.11 -17.01
C PRO A 12 -4.21 4.47 -16.85
N TRP A 13 -4.47 5.70 -16.40
CA TRP A 13 -5.82 6.26 -16.19
C TRP A 13 -6.52 6.76 -17.46
N TRP A 14 -6.04 6.33 -18.62
CA TRP A 14 -6.49 6.82 -19.91
C TRP A 14 -6.30 5.76 -21.00
N LEU A 15 -7.18 5.82 -22.00
CA LEU A 15 -6.96 5.19 -23.28
C LEU A 15 -6.68 6.30 -24.29
N PRO A 16 -5.64 6.19 -25.16
CA PRO A 16 -5.28 7.22 -26.13
C PRO A 16 -6.41 7.67 -27.06
N ARG A 17 -7.46 6.84 -27.19
CA ARG A 17 -8.62 7.12 -28.04
C ARG A 17 -9.71 7.94 -27.35
N HIS A 18 -9.65 8.12 -26.03
CA HIS A 18 -10.78 8.62 -25.23
C HIS A 18 -10.45 9.78 -24.31
N SER A 19 -9.18 10.00 -23.94
CA SER A 19 -8.78 11.20 -23.19
C SER A 19 -7.30 11.52 -23.40
N THR A 20 -6.94 12.80 -23.19
CA THR A 20 -5.56 13.29 -23.07
C THR A 20 -5.15 13.54 -21.61
N GLY A 21 -6.07 13.33 -20.67
CA GLY A 21 -5.86 13.57 -19.25
C GLY A 21 -5.18 12.37 -18.59
N VAL A 22 -3.97 12.57 -18.09
CA VAL A 22 -3.19 11.53 -17.41
C VAL A 22 -3.27 11.76 -15.90
N ALA A 23 -4.29 11.19 -15.25
CA ALA A 23 -4.23 11.04 -13.80
C ALA A 23 -3.15 10.00 -13.47
N SER A 24 -2.29 10.30 -12.50
CA SER A 24 -1.23 9.39 -12.06
C SER A 24 -0.84 9.72 -10.63
N SER A 25 -0.69 8.70 -9.79
CA SER A 25 -0.20 8.87 -8.42
C SER A 25 1.33 9.01 -8.34
N ILE A 26 2.05 8.67 -9.42
CA ILE A 26 3.53 8.68 -9.46
C ILE A 26 4.15 10.02 -9.07
N PRO A 27 3.67 11.20 -9.54
CA PRO A 27 4.24 12.48 -9.15
C PRO A 27 4.19 12.76 -7.63
N PHE A 28 3.20 12.21 -6.92
CA PHE A 28 3.14 12.35 -5.46
C PHE A 28 4.23 11.53 -4.78
N PHE A 29 4.49 10.30 -5.28
CA PHE A 29 5.53 9.43 -4.75
C PHE A 29 6.94 9.92 -5.09
N GLU A 30 7.12 10.64 -6.20
CA GLU A 30 8.36 11.37 -6.46
C GLU A 30 8.63 12.40 -5.36
N GLY A 31 7.59 13.08 -4.88
CA GLY A 31 7.67 13.99 -3.74
C GLY A 31 8.22 13.30 -2.49
N VAL A 32 7.76 12.08 -2.19
CA VAL A 32 8.25 11.27 -1.07
C VAL A 32 9.74 10.98 -1.21
N ALA A 33 10.18 10.47 -2.36
CA ALA A 33 11.59 10.17 -2.61
C ALA A 33 12.47 11.42 -2.51
N ARG A 34 12.04 12.54 -3.10
CA ARG A 34 12.77 13.82 -3.04
C ARG A 34 12.88 14.35 -1.60
N TYR A 35 11.79 14.28 -0.82
CA TYR A 35 11.78 14.71 0.59
C TYR A 35 12.80 13.93 1.43
N HIS A 36 12.84 12.61 1.27
CA HIS A 36 13.78 11.76 2.01
C HIS A 36 15.24 11.95 1.59
N ASN A 37 15.48 12.25 0.31
CA ASN A 37 16.82 12.32 -0.26
C ASN A 37 17.47 13.70 -0.18
N GLU A 38 16.80 14.70 0.40
CA GLU A 38 17.34 16.06 0.53
C GLU A 38 18.72 16.08 1.20
N LYS A 39 18.90 15.26 2.25
CA LYS A 39 20.14 15.20 3.04
C LYS A 39 20.94 13.92 2.82
N GLN A 40 20.27 12.82 2.53
CA GLN A 40 20.90 11.52 2.33
C GLN A 40 20.00 10.62 1.49
N ILE A 41 20.56 9.97 0.46
CA ILE A 41 19.81 9.03 -0.38
C ILE A 41 19.42 7.81 0.47
N THR A 42 18.15 7.75 0.84
CA THR A 42 17.57 6.71 1.69
C THR A 42 16.34 6.07 1.07
N VAL A 43 15.69 6.73 0.10
CA VAL A 43 14.45 6.26 -0.53
C VAL A 43 14.54 6.43 -2.05
N ASN A 44 14.46 5.34 -2.79
CA ASN A 44 14.47 5.37 -4.27
C ASN A 44 13.10 4.97 -4.81
N LEU A 45 12.56 5.75 -5.75
CA LEU A 45 11.31 5.43 -6.44
C LEU A 45 11.60 4.65 -7.73
N TYR A 46 10.88 3.56 -7.91
CA TYR A 46 10.90 2.72 -9.11
C TYR A 46 9.48 2.65 -9.70
N PRO A 47 9.13 3.56 -10.61
CA PRO A 47 7.83 3.55 -11.26
C PRO A 47 7.80 2.52 -12.40
N ALA A 48 6.68 1.85 -12.59
CA ALA A 48 6.40 1.02 -13.75
C ALA A 48 4.93 1.16 -14.15
N SER A 49 4.65 0.90 -15.44
CA SER A 49 3.28 0.79 -15.93
C SER A 49 2.99 -0.63 -16.39
N PHE A 50 1.73 -1.04 -16.26
CA PHE A 50 1.24 -2.30 -16.81
C PHE A 50 -0.08 -2.06 -17.55
N PHE A 51 -0.41 -2.96 -18.46
CA PHE A 51 -1.57 -2.85 -19.35
C PHE A 51 -2.41 -4.13 -19.37
N ASP A 52 -1.84 -5.24 -18.93
CA ASP A 52 -2.45 -6.56 -18.89
C ASP A 52 -1.78 -7.42 -17.81
N ALA A 53 -2.25 -8.66 -17.62
CA ALA A 53 -1.69 -9.56 -16.62
C ALA A 53 -0.21 -9.93 -16.88
N ALA A 54 0.21 -10.05 -18.14
CA ALA A 54 1.58 -10.45 -18.49
C ALA A 54 2.58 -9.31 -18.22
N SER A 55 2.21 -8.08 -18.54
CA SER A 55 2.98 -6.88 -18.23
C SER A 55 3.01 -6.57 -16.73
N LEU A 56 1.94 -6.87 -15.99
CA LEU A 56 1.93 -6.81 -14.52
C LEU A 56 2.96 -7.78 -13.93
N ASP A 57 2.95 -9.04 -14.38
CA ASP A 57 3.93 -10.06 -13.96
C ASP A 57 5.37 -9.62 -14.24
N GLY A 58 5.64 -9.20 -15.48
CA GLY A 58 6.97 -8.76 -15.90
C GLY A 58 7.47 -7.56 -15.10
N ALA A 59 6.61 -6.57 -14.87
CA ALA A 59 6.94 -5.38 -14.10
C ALA A 59 7.21 -5.71 -12.63
N LEU A 60 6.38 -6.53 -11.97
CA LEU A 60 6.62 -6.94 -10.58
C LEU A 60 7.93 -7.73 -10.43
N LEU A 61 8.17 -8.70 -11.31
CA LEU A 61 9.39 -9.50 -11.28
C LEU A 61 10.64 -8.64 -11.49
N HIS A 62 10.58 -7.63 -12.34
CA HIS A 62 11.66 -6.68 -12.53
C HIS A 62 11.87 -5.81 -11.29
N LEU A 63 10.79 -5.24 -10.72
CA LEU A 63 10.84 -4.35 -9.56
C LEU A 63 11.34 -5.06 -8.28
N PHE A 64 11.10 -6.36 -8.11
CA PHE A 64 11.63 -7.09 -6.93
C PHE A 64 13.16 -7.27 -6.95
N GLN A 65 13.82 -7.01 -8.07
CA GLN A 65 15.26 -7.16 -8.23
C GLN A 65 16.07 -5.96 -7.71
N THR A 66 15.43 -4.92 -7.16
CA THR A 66 16.16 -3.78 -6.62
C THR A 66 17.12 -4.19 -5.49
N HIS A 67 18.05 -3.32 -5.13
CA HIS A 67 19.17 -3.63 -4.23
C HIS A 67 18.94 -3.16 -2.79
N GLU A 68 17.87 -2.40 -2.55
CA GLU A 68 17.54 -1.80 -1.27
C GLU A 68 17.22 -2.85 -0.20
N ASN A 69 17.39 -2.48 1.07
CA ASN A 69 17.12 -3.33 2.22
C ASN A 69 15.63 -3.65 2.36
N TYR A 70 14.79 -2.64 2.15
CA TYR A 70 13.34 -2.75 2.29
C TYR A 70 12.65 -2.29 1.00
N GLN A 71 11.53 -2.91 0.66
CA GLN A 71 10.67 -2.54 -0.45
C GLN A 71 9.28 -2.20 0.08
N LEU A 72 8.69 -1.11 -0.40
CA LEU A 72 7.28 -0.77 -0.23
C LEU A 72 6.64 -0.86 -1.61
N LEU A 73 5.64 -1.72 -1.75
CA LEU A 73 4.95 -1.96 -3.01
C LEU A 73 3.63 -1.21 -3.01
N TRP A 74 3.41 -0.38 -4.01
CA TRP A 74 2.13 0.25 -4.30
C TRP A 74 1.67 -0.19 -5.68
N ILE A 75 0.40 -0.60 -5.78
CA ILE A 75 -0.22 -1.06 -7.01
C ILE A 75 -1.48 -0.24 -7.24
N GLY A 76 -1.47 0.62 -8.26
CA GLY A 76 -2.63 1.38 -8.71
C GLY A 76 -3.28 0.76 -9.93
N ALA A 77 -4.58 0.52 -9.87
CA ALA A 77 -5.31 -0.08 -10.99
C ALA A 77 -6.76 0.42 -11.05
N HIS A 78 -7.28 0.54 -12.27
CA HIS A 78 -8.65 0.98 -12.51
C HIS A 78 -9.70 -0.07 -12.26
N GLY A 79 -10.92 0.42 -11.98
CA GLY A 79 -12.12 -0.38 -11.81
C GLY A 79 -13.32 0.11 -12.59
N VAL A 80 -13.23 0.36 -13.90
CA VAL A 80 -14.45 0.39 -14.75
C VAL A 80 -14.16 -0.26 -16.10
N SER A 81 -14.90 -1.34 -16.40
CA SER A 81 -14.78 -2.27 -17.55
C SER A 81 -13.52 -3.17 -17.62
N GLU A 82 -12.43 -2.80 -16.95
CA GLU A 82 -11.21 -3.62 -16.76
C GLU A 82 -10.87 -3.72 -15.27
N ARG A 83 -11.82 -4.22 -14.47
CA ARG A 83 -11.66 -4.39 -13.01
C ARG A 83 -10.41 -5.23 -12.71
N VAL A 84 -9.68 -4.90 -11.64
CA VAL A 84 -8.72 -5.85 -11.07
C VAL A 84 -9.49 -7.11 -10.70
N THR A 85 -9.24 -8.17 -11.45
CA THR A 85 -9.90 -9.45 -11.26
C THR A 85 -9.36 -10.14 -10.02
N GLU A 86 -10.16 -11.01 -9.41
CA GLU A 86 -9.69 -11.93 -8.35
C GLU A 86 -8.41 -12.66 -8.78
N ALA A 87 -8.34 -13.08 -10.04
CA ALA A 87 -7.16 -13.70 -10.61
C ALA A 87 -5.91 -12.80 -10.52
N GLN A 88 -6.04 -11.50 -10.80
CA GLN A 88 -4.92 -10.55 -10.68
C GLN A 88 -4.53 -10.31 -9.22
N VAL A 89 -5.49 -10.18 -8.29
CA VAL A 89 -5.19 -10.03 -6.84
C VAL A 89 -4.45 -11.26 -6.32
N ASN A 90 -4.97 -12.46 -6.61
CA ASN A 90 -4.34 -13.72 -6.20
C ASN A 90 -2.97 -13.92 -6.84
N LYS A 91 -2.81 -13.48 -8.10
CA LYS A 91 -1.52 -13.51 -8.80
C LYS A 91 -0.51 -12.57 -8.17
N VAL A 92 -0.89 -11.33 -7.86
CA VAL A 92 -0.06 -10.37 -7.12
C VAL A 92 0.37 -10.97 -5.79
N ALA A 93 -0.58 -11.51 -5.01
CA ALA A 93 -0.30 -12.15 -3.73
C ALA A 93 0.72 -13.29 -3.89
N SER A 94 0.53 -14.16 -4.89
CA SER A 94 1.47 -15.25 -5.20
C SER A 94 2.86 -14.73 -5.57
N LEU A 95 2.97 -13.69 -6.41
CA LEU A 95 4.25 -13.14 -6.85
C LEU A 95 4.99 -12.45 -5.70
N VAL A 96 4.29 -11.67 -4.87
CA VAL A 96 4.85 -11.06 -3.66
C VAL A 96 5.34 -12.15 -2.71
N ARG A 97 4.53 -13.19 -2.47
CA ARG A 97 4.90 -14.32 -1.61
C ARG A 97 6.07 -15.13 -2.15
N GLN A 98 6.26 -15.21 -3.47
CA GLN A 98 7.33 -16.02 -4.06
C GLN A 98 8.64 -15.22 -4.21
N TYR A 99 8.56 -13.97 -4.63
CA TYR A 99 9.71 -13.17 -5.06
C TYR A 99 9.94 -11.91 -4.22
N GLY A 100 8.90 -11.40 -3.56
CA GLY A 100 8.90 -10.17 -2.76
C GLY A 100 9.53 -10.31 -1.38
N LYS A 101 10.65 -11.03 -1.25
CA LYS A 101 11.32 -11.28 0.05
C LYS A 101 11.55 -9.99 0.86
N ARG A 102 11.91 -8.90 0.18
CA ARG A 102 12.22 -7.60 0.80
C ARG A 102 11.02 -6.65 0.87
N VAL A 103 9.87 -7.02 0.30
CA VAL A 103 8.64 -6.24 0.42
C VAL A 103 8.19 -6.27 1.88
N LYS A 104 7.92 -5.11 2.46
CA LYS A 104 7.51 -4.95 3.86
C LYS A 104 6.12 -4.34 4.02
N GLY A 105 5.69 -3.57 3.05
CA GLY A 105 4.36 -3.02 2.96
C GLY A 105 3.81 -3.17 1.56
N VAL A 106 2.52 -3.46 1.45
CA VAL A 106 1.79 -3.45 0.17
C VAL A 106 0.58 -2.54 0.30
N ILE A 107 0.38 -1.66 -0.67
CA ILE A 107 -0.87 -0.93 -0.87
C ILE A 107 -1.45 -1.40 -2.21
N LEU A 108 -2.60 -2.05 -2.15
CA LEU A 108 -3.40 -2.38 -3.33
C LEU A 108 -4.47 -1.28 -3.51
N SER A 109 -4.11 -0.24 -4.27
CA SER A 109 -4.99 0.86 -4.67
C SER A 109 -5.80 0.46 -5.90
N ALA A 110 -6.69 -0.51 -5.69
CA ALA A 110 -7.63 -0.97 -6.69
C ALA A 110 -9.04 -0.90 -6.10
N CYS A 111 -9.99 -0.41 -6.91
CA CYS A 111 -11.41 -0.46 -6.55
C CYS A 111 -11.79 -1.89 -6.14
N GLU A 112 -12.43 -2.03 -4.98
CA GLU A 112 -12.91 -3.31 -4.43
C GLU A 112 -11.80 -4.36 -4.20
N GLY A 113 -10.51 -4.00 -4.20
CA GLY A 113 -9.40 -4.93 -4.02
C GLY A 113 -9.46 -5.77 -2.73
N ALA A 114 -10.07 -5.24 -1.66
CA ALA A 114 -10.32 -5.96 -0.41
C ALA A 114 -11.57 -6.85 -0.42
N SER A 115 -12.49 -6.63 -1.38
CA SER A 115 -13.75 -7.38 -1.52
C SER A 115 -13.64 -8.49 -2.57
N ILE A 116 -12.66 -8.40 -3.47
CA ILE A 116 -12.49 -9.27 -4.64
C ILE A 116 -11.53 -10.45 -4.38
N GLY A 117 -10.61 -10.37 -3.42
CA GLY A 117 -9.60 -11.44 -3.26
C GLY A 117 -8.82 -11.45 -1.95
N GLN A 118 -7.93 -12.43 -1.82
CA GLN A 118 -7.18 -12.73 -0.59
C GLN A 118 -5.79 -12.06 -0.59
N ILE A 119 -5.72 -10.73 -0.80
CA ILE A 119 -4.43 -10.02 -0.89
C ILE A 119 -3.57 -10.19 0.38
N GLU A 120 -4.19 -10.45 1.53
CA GLU A 120 -3.49 -10.80 2.77
C GLU A 120 -2.62 -12.05 2.63
N GLN A 121 -2.94 -12.96 1.70
CA GLN A 121 -2.12 -14.15 1.39
C GLN A 121 -0.75 -13.80 0.82
N ALA A 122 -0.55 -12.57 0.35
CA ALA A 122 0.77 -12.05 0.02
C ALA A 122 1.74 -12.12 1.22
N MET A 123 1.18 -12.09 2.44
CA MET A 123 1.93 -12.19 3.69
C MET A 123 2.06 -13.62 4.21
N ALA A 124 1.26 -14.58 3.73
CA ALA A 124 1.29 -15.94 4.24
C ALA A 124 2.70 -16.54 4.13
N CYS A 125 3.17 -17.15 5.23
CA CYS A 125 4.53 -17.65 5.34
C CYS A 125 4.53 -19.09 5.87
N ASP A 126 5.15 -19.97 5.10
CA ASP A 126 5.32 -21.37 5.46
C ASP A 126 6.37 -21.52 6.58
N GLU A 127 6.29 -22.61 7.35
CA GLU A 127 7.16 -22.88 8.50
C GLU A 127 8.65 -22.80 8.18
N GLU A 128 9.07 -23.37 7.06
CA GLU A 128 10.47 -23.34 6.58
C GLU A 128 11.00 -21.92 6.37
N ARG A 129 10.12 -20.96 6.10
CA ARG A 129 10.49 -19.56 5.85
C ARG A 129 10.47 -18.70 7.11
N LEU A 130 9.88 -19.18 8.22
CA LEU A 130 9.83 -18.47 9.50
C LEU A 130 11.21 -18.33 10.15
N GLU A 131 12.14 -19.24 9.83
CA GLU A 131 13.53 -19.18 10.29
C GLU A 131 14.31 -18.01 9.67
N HIS A 132 13.78 -17.41 8.61
CA HIS A 132 14.36 -16.22 7.99
C HIS A 132 13.65 -14.96 8.49
N ASP A 133 14.37 -14.14 9.24
CA ASP A 133 13.86 -12.90 9.85
C ASP A 133 13.34 -11.85 8.83
N PHE A 134 13.52 -12.06 7.53
CA PHE A 134 13.28 -11.07 6.47
C PHE A 134 12.37 -11.54 5.34
N TYR A 135 11.35 -12.39 5.58
CA TYR A 135 10.51 -12.88 4.49
C TYR A 135 9.16 -12.16 4.37
N GLY A 136 8.90 -11.50 3.23
CA GLY A 136 7.58 -11.03 2.82
C GLY A 136 7.04 -9.82 3.58
N PRO A 137 5.84 -9.32 3.22
CA PRO A 137 5.26 -8.13 3.82
C PRO A 137 4.86 -8.34 5.28
N ASN A 138 4.92 -7.24 6.03
CA ASN A 138 4.49 -7.12 7.42
C ASN A 138 3.09 -6.51 7.52
N TRP A 139 2.66 -5.79 6.48
CA TRP A 139 1.33 -5.21 6.39
C TRP A 139 0.88 -5.10 4.94
N VAL A 140 -0.44 -5.15 4.76
CA VAL A 140 -1.13 -4.93 3.49
C VAL A 140 -2.31 -4.00 3.75
N ILE A 141 -2.45 -2.97 2.92
CA ILE A 141 -3.62 -2.12 2.86
C ILE A 141 -4.33 -2.34 1.53
N ALA A 142 -5.65 -2.43 1.58
CA ALA A 142 -6.53 -2.42 0.42
C ALA A 142 -7.85 -1.73 0.77
N TYR A 143 -8.73 -1.59 -0.22
CA TYR A 143 -10.00 -0.89 -0.06
C TYR A 143 -11.20 -1.79 -0.36
N ARG A 144 -12.21 -1.73 0.51
CA ARG A 144 -13.48 -2.44 0.36
C ARG A 144 -14.31 -1.89 -0.80
N HIS A 145 -14.27 -0.57 -0.99
CA HIS A 145 -15.08 0.16 -1.96
C HIS A 145 -14.21 0.82 -3.03
N CYS A 146 -14.85 1.34 -4.08
CA CYS A 146 -14.16 2.19 -5.04
C CYS A 146 -13.70 3.47 -4.35
N VAL A 147 -12.47 3.92 -4.60
CA VAL A 147 -11.90 5.12 -3.97
C VAL A 147 -11.79 6.27 -4.96
N ASN A 148 -11.98 7.50 -4.48
CA ASN A 148 -11.73 8.70 -5.27
C ASN A 148 -10.22 8.86 -5.47
N TRP A 149 -9.77 8.83 -6.73
CA TRP A 149 -8.35 8.82 -7.10
C TRP A 149 -7.50 9.87 -6.36
N PHE A 150 -7.94 11.13 -6.36
CA PHE A 150 -7.13 12.20 -5.76
C PHE A 150 -7.03 12.04 -4.23
N SER A 151 -8.15 11.70 -3.58
CA SER A 151 -8.18 11.46 -2.13
C SER A 151 -7.32 10.26 -1.74
N SER A 152 -7.38 9.17 -2.51
CA SER A 152 -6.55 7.99 -2.28
C SER A 152 -5.07 8.27 -2.53
N ALA A 153 -4.72 8.97 -3.61
CA ALA A 153 -3.33 9.34 -3.90
C ALA A 153 -2.70 10.16 -2.76
N LEU A 154 -3.43 11.15 -2.22
CA LEU A 154 -2.95 11.93 -1.07
C LEU A 154 -2.77 11.07 0.19
N PHE A 155 -3.76 10.23 0.50
CA PHE A 155 -3.72 9.34 1.65
C PHE A 155 -2.56 8.34 1.59
N GLU A 156 -2.42 7.66 0.45
CA GLU A 156 -1.39 6.67 0.20
C GLU A 156 0.01 7.29 0.18
N THR A 157 0.13 8.52 -0.31
CA THR A 157 1.39 9.28 -0.24
C THR A 157 1.82 9.50 1.20
N ALA A 158 0.89 9.89 2.09
CA ALA A 158 1.19 10.04 3.51
C ALA A 158 1.60 8.70 4.15
N LEU A 159 0.89 7.61 3.85
CA LEU A 159 1.24 6.28 4.33
C LEU A 159 2.64 5.83 3.86
N LEU A 160 2.95 6.00 2.57
CA LEU A 160 4.25 5.65 2.00
C LEU A 160 5.36 6.50 2.58
N GLN A 161 5.12 7.79 2.83
CA GLN A 161 6.09 8.68 3.48
C GLN A 161 6.39 8.25 4.92
N GLY A 162 5.35 7.97 5.71
CA GLY A 162 5.51 7.48 7.09
C GLY A 162 6.22 6.12 7.13
N ALA A 163 5.85 5.21 6.25
CA ALA A 163 6.50 3.91 6.13
C ALA A 163 7.96 4.02 5.69
N ALA A 164 8.26 4.79 4.65
CA ALA A 164 9.62 5.00 4.19
C ALA A 164 10.52 5.57 5.29
N SER A 165 10.01 6.54 6.05
CA SER A 165 10.69 7.10 7.24
C SER A 165 11.04 6.03 8.26
N ALA A 166 10.05 5.21 8.65
CA ALA A 166 10.23 4.22 9.70
C ALA A 166 11.17 3.07 9.29
N TYR A 167 11.11 2.65 8.02
CA TYR A 167 12.02 1.64 7.49
C TYR A 167 13.46 2.15 7.31
N ALA A 168 13.64 3.39 6.83
CA ALA A 168 14.95 4.04 6.76
C ALA A 168 15.59 4.24 8.16
N ALA A 169 14.77 4.41 9.20
CA ALA A 169 15.22 4.57 10.59
C ALA A 169 15.59 3.25 11.32
N GLY A 170 15.43 2.08 10.69
CA GLY A 170 15.80 0.81 11.30
C GLY A 170 14.80 -0.34 11.13
N GLY A 171 13.62 -0.07 10.55
CA GLY A 171 12.60 -1.09 10.31
C GLY A 171 11.48 -1.13 11.34
N VAL A 172 10.35 -1.72 10.94
CA VAL A 172 9.14 -1.86 11.74
C VAL A 172 8.64 -3.30 11.64
N ASN A 173 8.63 -4.03 12.77
CA ASN A 173 8.51 -5.49 12.73
C ASN A 173 7.37 -6.04 13.61
N SER A 174 6.89 -5.25 14.57
CA SER A 174 5.84 -5.64 15.51
C SER A 174 4.52 -4.94 15.18
N LYS A 175 3.40 -5.61 15.46
CA LYS A 175 2.06 -5.05 15.23
C LYS A 175 1.87 -3.67 15.86
N PRO A 176 2.22 -3.41 17.14
CA PRO A 176 2.07 -2.09 17.72
C PRO A 176 2.82 -1.02 16.94
N ARG A 177 4.09 -1.27 16.55
CA ARG A 177 4.86 -0.27 15.80
C ARG A 177 4.34 -0.05 14.38
N ILE A 178 3.78 -1.09 13.75
CA ILE A 178 3.11 -0.98 12.45
C ILE A 178 1.86 -0.10 12.57
N LEU A 179 1.03 -0.35 13.59
CA LEU A 179 -0.15 0.46 13.87
C LEU A 179 0.21 1.91 14.19
N ASP A 180 1.19 2.16 15.05
CA ASP A 180 1.66 3.52 15.38
C ASP A 180 2.12 4.28 14.14
N MET A 181 2.93 3.64 13.29
CA MET A 181 3.44 4.21 12.05
C MET A 181 2.32 4.58 11.08
N LEU A 182 1.39 3.65 10.83
CA LEU A 182 0.27 3.87 9.90
C LEU A 182 -0.73 4.89 10.46
N ALA A 183 -1.03 4.83 11.75
CA ALA A 183 -1.94 5.77 12.41
C ALA A 183 -1.39 7.19 12.42
N ALA A 184 -0.10 7.37 12.72
CA ALA A 184 0.55 8.69 12.67
C ALA A 184 0.50 9.29 11.26
N ALA A 185 0.72 8.48 10.22
CA ALA A 185 0.63 8.92 8.83
C ALA A 185 -0.81 9.26 8.40
N ALA A 186 -1.79 8.52 8.92
CA ALA A 186 -3.21 8.70 8.59
C ALA A 186 -3.93 9.76 9.44
N ALA A 187 -3.34 10.23 10.55
CA ALA A 187 -4.00 11.11 11.51
C ALA A 187 -4.54 12.43 10.91
N GLY A 188 -3.92 12.93 9.82
CA GLY A 188 -4.37 14.15 9.13
C GLY A 188 -5.64 13.98 8.28
N PHE A 189 -6.16 12.76 8.12
CA PHE A 189 -7.29 12.46 7.24
C PHE A 189 -8.57 12.16 8.04
N SER A 190 -9.68 12.78 7.66
CA SER A 190 -10.97 12.50 8.30
C SER A 190 -11.44 11.08 7.98
N LEU A 191 -11.64 10.28 9.03
CA LEU A 191 -12.17 8.91 8.88
C LEU A 191 -13.62 8.91 8.41
N ASP A 192 -14.40 9.94 8.75
CA ASP A 192 -15.82 10.08 8.41
C ASP A 192 -16.04 10.91 7.12
N GLY A 193 -14.96 11.44 6.55
CA GLY A 193 -14.99 12.24 5.32
C GLY A 193 -15.19 11.38 4.07
N PRO A 194 -15.82 11.92 3.01
CA PRO A 194 -16.07 11.17 1.78
C PRO A 194 -14.76 10.75 1.12
N PHE A 195 -14.59 9.45 0.91
CA PHE A 195 -13.36 8.87 0.38
C PHE A 195 -13.59 8.05 -0.88
N GLY A 196 -14.75 7.41 -1.00
CA GLY A 196 -15.07 6.52 -2.10
C GLY A 196 -16.56 6.45 -2.40
N THR A 197 -16.95 5.44 -3.17
CA THR A 197 -18.34 5.10 -3.46
C THR A 197 -18.59 3.60 -3.33
N ASN A 198 -19.76 3.22 -2.82
CA ASN A 198 -20.22 1.83 -2.81
C ASN A 198 -20.79 1.39 -4.18
N ASP A 199 -21.26 0.15 -4.27
CA ASP A 199 -21.82 -0.45 -5.49
C ASP A 199 -23.09 0.27 -5.99
N ALA A 200 -23.81 0.96 -5.10
CA ALA A 200 -24.96 1.80 -5.43
C ALA A 200 -24.56 3.21 -5.90
N GLY A 201 -23.27 3.52 -5.93
CA GLY A 201 -22.73 4.84 -6.28
C GLY A 201 -22.84 5.87 -5.16
N GLU A 202 -23.19 5.45 -3.94
CA GLU A 202 -23.34 6.34 -2.79
C GLU A 202 -21.97 6.62 -2.15
N PRO A 203 -21.70 7.86 -1.70
CA PRO A 203 -20.45 8.20 -1.03
C PRO A 203 -20.23 7.36 0.24
N VAL A 204 -19.02 6.84 0.39
CA VAL A 204 -18.59 6.11 1.60
C VAL A 204 -17.37 6.78 2.25
N PRO A 205 -17.27 6.72 3.59
CA PRO A 205 -16.17 7.34 4.30
C PRO A 205 -14.88 6.50 4.25
N LEU A 206 -13.74 7.11 4.60
CA LEU A 206 -12.44 6.43 4.65
C LEU A 206 -12.45 5.26 5.63
N GLY A 207 -13.02 5.44 6.82
CA GLY A 207 -13.10 4.41 7.86
C GLY A 207 -13.83 3.16 7.40
N ASP A 208 -14.89 3.31 6.60
CA ASP A 208 -15.65 2.18 6.07
C ASP A 208 -14.93 1.48 4.91
N THR A 209 -14.05 2.20 4.22
CA THR A 209 -13.38 1.76 3.00
C THR A 209 -12.04 1.08 3.27
N LEU A 210 -11.26 1.59 4.22
CA LEU A 210 -9.91 1.12 4.51
C LEU A 210 -9.90 -0.29 5.11
N ARG A 211 -9.02 -1.17 4.62
CA ARG A 211 -8.74 -2.47 5.25
C ARG A 211 -7.24 -2.63 5.48
N LEU A 212 -6.89 -3.11 6.66
CA LEU A 212 -5.51 -3.40 7.05
C LEU A 212 -5.41 -4.84 7.51
N TRP A 213 -4.45 -5.56 6.94
CA TRP A 213 -3.94 -6.79 7.54
C TRP A 213 -2.49 -6.60 7.97
N VAL A 214 -2.15 -7.17 9.12
CA VAL A 214 -0.80 -7.16 9.66
C VAL A 214 -0.34 -8.58 9.87
N ARG A 215 0.93 -8.82 9.59
CA ARG A 215 1.63 -10.03 9.99
C ARG A 215 2.88 -9.64 10.79
N PRO A 216 2.83 -9.76 12.13
CA PRO A 216 4.01 -9.59 12.95
C PRO A 216 5.14 -10.52 12.49
N GLN A 217 6.38 -10.12 12.71
CA GLN A 217 7.52 -10.98 12.41
C GLN A 217 7.35 -12.36 13.07
N ARG A 218 7.63 -13.43 12.30
CA ARG A 218 7.48 -14.86 12.70
C ARG A 218 6.04 -15.36 12.90
N ALA A 219 5.03 -14.57 12.58
CA ALA A 219 3.68 -15.12 12.41
C ALA A 219 3.55 -15.81 11.04
N GLN A 220 2.85 -16.94 11.00
CA GLN A 220 2.54 -17.66 9.76
C GLN A 220 1.46 -16.97 8.94
N GLN A 221 0.39 -16.55 9.62
CA GLN A 221 -0.82 -16.02 9.01
C GLN A 221 -0.99 -14.54 9.33
N PRO A 222 -1.50 -13.74 8.38
CA PRO A 222 -1.91 -12.37 8.65
C PRO A 222 -3.16 -12.34 9.53
N MET A 223 -3.37 -11.21 10.20
CA MET A 223 -4.59 -10.90 10.94
C MET A 223 -5.16 -9.58 10.46
N ASP A 224 -6.49 -9.50 10.37
CA ASP A 224 -7.18 -8.23 10.18
C ASP A 224 -6.93 -7.35 11.41
N ALA A 225 -6.43 -6.15 11.18
CA ALA A 225 -6.12 -5.15 12.20
C ALA A 225 -6.80 -3.81 11.88
N THR A 226 -7.88 -3.84 11.09
CA THR A 226 -8.58 -2.64 10.61
C THR A 226 -9.11 -1.81 11.78
N GLU A 227 -9.90 -2.40 12.68
CA GLU A 227 -10.47 -1.67 13.81
C GLU A 227 -9.39 -1.09 14.74
N GLU A 228 -8.31 -1.85 14.99
CA GLU A 228 -7.18 -1.38 15.79
C GLU A 228 -6.47 -0.17 15.16
N LEU A 229 -6.35 -0.14 13.82
CA LEU A 229 -5.82 1.02 13.12
C LEU A 229 -6.76 2.22 13.23
N LEU A 230 -8.07 2.01 13.00
CA LEU A 230 -9.06 3.09 13.06
C LEU A 230 -9.11 3.72 14.46
N ASP A 231 -9.07 2.90 15.51
CA ASP A 231 -9.04 3.39 16.89
C ASP A 231 -7.75 4.13 17.23
N ALA A 232 -6.60 3.67 16.73
CA ALA A 232 -5.33 4.38 16.88
C ALA A 232 -5.36 5.76 16.18
N ILE A 233 -5.94 5.85 14.97
CA ILE A 233 -6.12 7.11 14.25
C ILE A 233 -7.02 8.06 15.05
N ARG A 234 -8.19 7.60 15.51
CA ARG A 234 -9.14 8.40 16.31
C ARG A 234 -8.50 8.92 17.58
N THR A 235 -7.70 8.09 18.26
CA THR A 235 -6.98 8.47 19.47
C THR A 235 -6.02 9.63 19.20
N LEU A 236 -5.22 9.56 18.12
CA LEU A 236 -4.31 10.63 17.74
C LEU A 236 -5.05 11.92 17.33
N GLN A 237 -6.17 11.80 16.61
CA GLN A 237 -7.00 12.94 16.22
C GLN A 237 -7.61 13.65 17.42
N GLY A 238 -8.09 12.90 18.43
CA GLY A 238 -8.60 13.45 19.68
C GLY A 238 -7.53 14.17 20.49
N GLN A 239 -6.31 13.63 20.53
CA GLN A 239 -5.17 14.28 21.18
C GLN A 239 -4.77 15.57 20.48
N GLN A 240 -4.76 15.59 19.14
CA GLN A 240 -4.47 16.79 18.38
C GLN A 240 -5.50 17.89 18.66
N ALA A 241 -6.80 17.57 18.67
CA ALA A 241 -7.86 18.51 18.97
C ALA A 241 -7.78 19.13 20.37
N ALA A 242 -7.23 18.40 21.36
CA ALA A 242 -7.06 18.90 22.73
C ALA A 242 -5.86 19.85 22.92
N ASN A 243 -4.95 19.91 21.94
CA ASN A 243 -3.72 20.73 21.99
C ASN A 243 -3.84 22.07 21.24
N TRP A 244 -5.04 22.42 20.73
CA TRP A 244 -5.38 23.71 20.12
C TRP A 244 -6.27 24.53 21.06
#